data_AF-A0A522VCH3-F1
#
_entry.id   AF-A0A522VCH3-F1
#
_cell.length_a   1.000
_cell.length_b   1.000
_cell.length_c   1.000
_cell.angle_alpha   90.00
_cell.angle_beta   90.00
_cell.angle_gamma   90.00
#
_symmetry.space_group_name_H-M   'P 1'
#
loop_
_entity.id
_entity.type
_entity.pdbx_description
1 polymer ?
#
loop_
_entity_poly.entity_id
_entity_poly.type
_entity_poly.pdbx_seq_one_letter_code
_entity_poly.pdbx_strand_id
1 'polypeptide(L)' 'MAAKAKVFIVKHDYKADHKVFFVDQEYQQQNEQIISPGELVDHDYQADIKVFIVNHAYQASIKILRKNFPK' A
#
# COMPACT_ATOMS: atom_id res chain seq x y z
N MET A 1 -4.70 -7.02 -20.31
CA MET A 1 -5.24 -6.68 -18.98
C MET A 1 -4.03 -6.33 -18.12
N ALA A 2 -3.96 -5.13 -17.53
CA ALA A 2 -2.87 -4.81 -16.62
C ALA A 2 -2.99 -5.70 -15.38
N ALA A 3 -1.93 -6.41 -15.02
CA ALA A 3 -1.90 -7.24 -13.83
C ALA A 3 -2.11 -6.35 -12.59
N LYS A 4 -3.01 -6.74 -11.70
CA LYS A 4 -3.18 -6.09 -10.39
C LYS A 4 -1.98 -6.45 -9.52
N ALA A 5 -1.42 -5.48 -8.82
CA ALA A 5 -0.35 -5.74 -7.86
C ALA A 5 -0.91 -6.54 -6.67
N LYS A 6 -0.26 -7.65 -6.30
CA LYS A 6 -0.60 -8.39 -5.08
C LYS A 6 0.10 -7.78 -3.88
N VAL A 7 -0.68 -7.37 -2.88
CA VAL A 7 -0.19 -6.56 -1.76
C VAL A 7 -0.40 -7.31 -0.45
N PHE A 8 0.66 -7.41 0.35
CA PHE A 8 0.63 -8.01 1.68
C PHE A 8 1.00 -7.00 2.75
N ILE A 9 0.20 -6.95 3.82
CA ILE A 9 0.46 -6.04 4.96
C ILE A 9 1.38 -6.75 5.96
N VAL A 10 2.58 -6.21 6.16
CA VAL A 10 3.51 -6.72 7.16
C VAL A 10 3.30 -6.06 8.53
N LYS A 11 3.69 -6.76 9.59
CA LYS A 11 3.61 -6.26 10.97
C LYS A 11 4.78 -5.37 11.39
N HIS A 12 5.87 -5.39 10.64
CA HIS A 12 7.08 -4.64 10.95
C HIS A 12 7.60 -3.93 9.72
N ASP A 13 8.10 -2.72 9.93
CA ASP A 13 8.49 -1.81 8.85
C ASP A 13 9.72 -2.27 8.07
N TYR A 14 10.68 -2.94 8.73
CA TYR A 14 11.86 -3.52 8.08
C TYR A 14 11.55 -4.69 7.13
N LYS A 15 10.32 -5.22 7.14
CA LYS A 15 9.85 -6.26 6.21
C LYS A 15 9.08 -5.69 5.02
N ALA A 16 8.82 -4.38 5.00
CA ALA A 16 8.05 -3.73 3.97
C ALA A 16 8.97 -3.13 2.90
N ASP A 17 8.53 -3.21 1.66
CA ASP A 17 9.11 -2.47 0.54
C ASP A 17 8.67 -1.00 0.62
N HIS A 18 7.43 -0.75 1.05
CA HIS A 18 6.85 0.58 1.13
C HIS A 18 6.06 0.84 2.41
N LYS A 19 6.14 2.08 2.90
CA LYS A 19 5.33 2.58 4.02
C LYS A 19 4.10 3.32 3.47
N VAL A 20 2.91 2.95 3.95
CA VAL A 20 1.61 3.46 3.49
C VAL A 20 0.95 4.31 4.57
N PHE A 21 0.51 5.50 4.20
CA PHE A 21 -0.32 6.37 5.04
C PHE A 21 -1.67 6.60 4.36
N PHE A 22 -2.75 6.51 5.15
CA PHE A 22 -4.08 6.82 4.66
C PHE A 22 -4.35 8.31 4.73
N VAL A 23 -4.70 8.88 3.59
CA VAL A 23 -5.14 10.28 3.49
C VAL A 23 -6.66 10.36 3.42
N ASP A 24 -7.20 11.56 3.62
CA ASP A 24 -8.64 11.82 3.57
C ASP A 24 -9.09 12.46 2.25
N GLN A 25 -8.15 13.06 1.49
CA GLN A 25 -8.44 13.85 0.29
C GLN A 25 -7.67 13.35 -0.93
N GLU A 26 -8.29 13.39 -2.12
CA GLU A 26 -7.72 12.87 -3.36
C GLU A 26 -6.40 13.54 -3.77
N TYR A 27 -6.29 14.86 -3.57
CA TYR A 27 -5.08 15.63 -3.89
C TYR A 27 -3.88 15.31 -2.98
N GLN A 28 -4.10 14.61 -1.86
CA GLN A 28 -3.03 14.22 -0.93
C GLN A 28 -2.43 12.86 -1.28
N GLN A 29 -3.03 12.14 -2.24
CA GLN A 29 -2.51 10.87 -2.71
C GLN A 29 -1.16 11.07 -3.40
N GLN A 30 -0.29 10.09 -3.22
CA GLN A 30 1.05 10.09 -3.77
C GLN A 30 1.49 8.64 -3.92
N ASN A 31 1.92 8.28 -5.13
CA ASN A 31 2.42 6.94 -5.46
C ASN A 31 1.40 5.81 -5.27
N GLU A 32 0.10 6.11 -5.24
CA GLU A 32 -0.98 5.14 -5.11
C GLU A 32 -0.98 4.13 -6.27
N GLN A 33 -0.53 4.53 -7.46
CA GLN A 33 -0.44 3.69 -8.65
C GLN A 33 0.50 2.48 -8.49
N ILE A 34 1.37 2.48 -7.47
CA ILE A 34 2.24 1.35 -7.15
C ILE A 34 1.41 0.15 -6.67
N ILE A 35 0.34 0.43 -5.93
CA ILE A 35 -0.50 -0.60 -5.29
C ILE A 35 -1.95 -0.58 -5.77
N SER A 36 -2.38 0.42 -6.55
CA SER A 36 -3.74 0.57 -7.03
C SER A 36 -3.78 0.69 -8.57
N PRO A 37 -4.58 -0.14 -9.28
CA PRO A 37 -5.42 -1.21 -8.75
C PRO A 37 -4.60 -2.42 -8.28
N GLY A 38 -4.92 -2.93 -7.08
CA GLY A 38 -4.24 -4.09 -6.47
C GLY A 38 -5.21 -5.02 -5.76
N GLU A 39 -4.68 -6.16 -5.31
CA GLU A 39 -5.39 -7.22 -4.59
C GLU A 39 -4.67 -7.50 -3.28
N LEU A 40 -5.40 -7.59 -2.18
CA LEU A 40 -4.83 -7.95 -0.90
C LEU A 40 -4.65 -9.47 -0.82
N VAL A 41 -3.46 -9.93 -0.46
CA VAL A 41 -3.19 -11.37 -0.26
C VAL A 41 -2.98 -11.69 1.22
N ASP A 42 -3.27 -12.93 1.60
CA ASP A 42 -3.18 -13.41 2.99
C ASP A 42 -1.76 -13.84 3.39
N HIS A 43 -0.91 -14.12 2.40
CA HIS A 43 0.44 -14.62 2.63
C HIS A 43 1.51 -13.85 1.87
N ASP A 44 2.63 -13.62 2.57
CA ASP A 44 3.88 -13.02 2.07
C ASP A 44 4.29 -13.52 0.68
N TYR A 45 4.34 -14.84 0.47
CA TYR A 45 4.85 -15.46 -0.74
C TYR A 45 3.95 -15.25 -1.97
N GLN A 46 2.71 -14.81 -1.76
CA GLN A 46 1.78 -14.48 -2.84
C GLN A 46 1.95 -13.04 -3.31
N ALA A 47 2.60 -12.18 -2.50
CA ALA A 47 2.65 -10.75 -2.72
C ALA A 47 3.78 -10.37 -3.66
N ASP A 48 3.47 -9.45 -4.57
CA ASP A 48 4.48 -8.73 -5.34
C ASP A 48 5.08 -7.60 -4.51
N ILE A 49 4.29 -7.03 -3.58
CA ILE A 49 4.64 -5.85 -2.79
C ILE A 49 4.23 -6.03 -1.34
N LYS A 50 5.16 -5.79 -0.41
CA LYS A 50 4.89 -5.77 1.03
C LYS A 50 4.80 -4.34 1.54
N VAL A 51 3.72 -4.04 2.25
CA VAL A 51 3.44 -2.70 2.78
C VAL A 51 3.34 -2.69 4.29
N PHE A 52 3.82 -1.61 4.90
CA PHE A 52 3.64 -1.33 6.33
C PHE A 52 2.81 -0.07 6.51
N ILE A 53 1.73 -0.16 7.29
CA ILE A 53 0.84 0.98 7.55
C ILE A 53 1.45 1.83 8.65
N VAL A 54 1.65 3.12 8.37
CA VAL A 54 2.18 4.10 9.32
C VAL A 54 1.11 5.09 9.77
N ASN A 55 1.33 5.72 10.93
CA ASN A 55 0.40 6.68 11.53
C ASN A 55 0.68 8.14 11.14
N HIS A 56 1.81 8.43 10.50
CA HIS A 56 2.19 9.79 10.13
C HIS A 56 2.64 9.88 8.67
N ALA A 57 2.15 10.92 7.98
CA ALA A 57 2.38 11.13 6.55
C ALA A 57 3.87 11.26 6.17
N TYR A 58 4.72 11.79 7.05
CA TYR A 58 6.16 11.95 6.78
C TYR A 58 6.93 10.63 6.82
N GLN A 59 6.35 9.57 7.38
CA GLN A 59 6.94 8.23 7.41
C GLN A 59 6.61 7.43 6.15
N ALA A 60 5.64 7.88 5.36
CA ALA A 60 5.09 7.13 4.24
C ALA A 60 5.75 7.48 2.92
N SER A 61 5.99 6.46 2.11
CA SER A 61 6.37 6.59 0.71
C SER A 61 5.15 6.59 -0.21
N ILE A 62 4.03 6.00 0.25
CA ILE A 62 2.75 5.93 -0.45
C ILE A 62 1.68 6.60 0.41
N LYS A 63 0.95 7.55 -0.17
CA LYS A 63 -0.25 8.15 0.41
C LYS A 63 -1.44 7.74 -0.44
N ILE A 64 -2.44 7.12 0.18
CA ILE A 64 -3.55 6.54 -0.55
C ILE A 64 -4.86 6.73 0.20
N LEU A 65 -5.95 6.90 -0.53
CA LEU A 65 -7.27 6.86 0.07
C LEU A 65 -7.63 5.42 0.43
N ARG A 66 -8.31 5.23 1.57
CA ARG A 66 -8.83 3.91 1.98
C ARG A 66 -9.69 3.25 0.91
N LYS A 67 -10.44 4.04 0.12
CA LYS A 67 -11.28 3.53 -0.98
C LYS A 67 -10.48 2.91 -2.14
N ASN A 68 -9.22 3.34 -2.33
CA ASN A 68 -8.33 2.91 -3.40
C ASN A 68 -7.31 1.85 -2.95
N PHE A 69 -7.25 1.57 -1.65
CA PHE A 69 -6.36 0.54 -1.13
C PHE A 69 -6.77 -0.85 -1.65
N PRO A 70 -5.80 -1.74 -1.95
CA PRO A 70 -6.06 -3.13 -2.34
C PRO A 70 -7.10 -3.82 -1.46
N LYS A 71 -7.97 -4.61 -2.10
CA LYS A 71 -9.05 -5.37 -1.46
C LYS A 71 -8.83 -6.86 -1.61
#